data_AF-A0A0C9YSS8-F1
#
_entry.id   AF-A0A0C9YSS8-F1
#
_cell.length_a   1.000
_cell.length_b   1.000
_cell.length_c   1.000
_cell.angle_alpha   90.00
_cell.angle_beta   90.00
_cell.angle_gamma   90.00
#
_symmetry.space_group_name_H-M   'P 1'
#
loop_
_entity.id
_entity.type
_entity.pdbx_description
1 polymer ?
#
loop_
_entity_poly.entity_id
_entity_poly.type
_entity_poly.pdbx_seq_one_letter_code
_entity_poly.pdbx_strand_id
1 'polypeptide(L)' 'NVQIEPFEPNMTSFVQPCDAGIICCFKALYRCNYCSHALDLDEAGKQNIYKVDLLEGMMMASSAWAGVSKDTIKHCW' A
#
# COMPACT_ATOMS: atom_id res chain seq x y z
N ASN A 1 -1.80 1.59 29.33
CA ASN A 1 -1.57 3.04 29.38
C ASN A 1 -0.93 3.47 28.07
N VAL A 2 -1.57 4.36 27.32
CA VAL A 2 -1.04 4.98 26.08
C VAL A 2 -0.79 6.45 26.39
N GLN A 3 0.38 6.97 26.01
CA GLN A 3 0.73 8.40 26.11
C GLN A 3 0.66 9.03 24.73
N ILE A 4 0.25 10.29 24.67
CA ILE A 4 0.09 11.05 23.43
C ILE A 4 1.11 12.19 23.44
N GLU A 5 1.95 12.24 22.41
CA GLU A 5 2.96 13.29 22.24
C GLU A 5 2.54 14.22 21.08
N PRO A 6 2.33 15.52 21.33
CA PRO A 6 2.05 16.49 20.27
C PRO A 6 3.35 16.87 19.54
N PHE A 7 3.27 16.96 18.22
CA PHE A 7 4.36 17.45 17.37
C PHE A 7 4.00 18.80 16.74
N GLU A 8 5.03 19.55 16.38
CA GLU A 8 4.88 20.76 15.56
C GLU A 8 4.24 20.42 14.20
N PRO A 9 3.54 21.38 13.56
CA PRO A 9 2.97 21.18 12.23
C PRO A 9 4.03 20.73 11.20
N ASN A 10 3.60 19.95 10.21
CA ASN A 10 4.44 19.45 9.10
C ASN A 10 5.56 18.47 9.50
N MET A 11 5.48 17.85 10.68
CA MET A 11 6.46 16.85 11.13
C MET A 11 6.12 15.41 10.73
N THR A 12 4.90 15.15 10.23
CA THR A 12 4.37 13.80 9.97
C THR A 12 5.33 12.89 9.20
N SER A 13 5.91 13.35 8.09
CA SER A 13 6.85 12.54 7.28
C SER A 13 8.15 12.19 8.00
N PHE A 14 8.51 12.91 9.05
CA PHE A 14 9.74 12.71 9.82
C PHE A 14 9.53 11.88 11.09
N VAL A 15 8.35 11.98 11.70
CA VAL A 15 8.07 11.39 13.03
C VAL A 15 7.08 10.23 12.98
N GLN A 16 6.29 10.09 11.91
CA GLN A 16 5.29 9.03 11.78
C GLN A 16 5.80 7.94 10.83
N PRO A 17 6.08 6.71 11.31
CA PRO A 17 6.65 5.63 10.51
C PRO A 17 5.83 5.27 9.27
N CYS A 18 4.50 5.42 9.36
CA CYS A 18 3.60 5.23 8.23
C CYS A 18 3.97 6.14 7.04
N ASP A 19 4.23 7.41 7.30
CA ASP A 19 4.57 8.42 6.31
C ASP A 19 6.06 8.43 5.93
N ALA A 20 6.94 7.87 6.78
CA ALA A 20 8.37 7.73 6.52
C ALA A 20 8.71 6.69 5.43
N GLY A 21 7.76 5.85 5.00
CA GLY A 21 7.97 4.95 3.87
C GLY A 21 7.05 3.74 3.79
N ILE A 22 6.42 3.33 4.90
CA ILE A 22 5.53 2.17 4.93
C ILE A 22 4.34 2.36 3.96
N ILE A 23 3.66 3.50 4.01
CA ILE A 23 2.54 3.82 3.10
C ILE A 23 3.03 3.88 1.65
N CYS A 24 4.21 4.44 1.40
CA CYS A 24 4.78 4.53 0.06
C CYS A 24 5.03 3.12 -0.53
N CYS A 25 5.68 2.25 0.23
CA CYS A 25 5.95 0.86 -0.14
C CYS A 25 4.65 0.08 -0.40
N PHE A 26 3.68 0.18 0.53
CA PHE A 26 2.37 -0.43 0.36
C PHE A 26 1.67 0.02 -0.93
N LYS A 27 1.61 1.34 -1.19
CA LYS A 27 0.98 1.89 -2.41
C LYS A 27 1.68 1.43 -3.68
N ALA A 28 3.01 1.31 -3.67
CA ALA A 28 3.77 0.80 -4.80
C ALA A 28 3.41 -0.66 -5.09
N LEU A 29 3.40 -1.52 -4.07
CA LEU A 29 3.03 -2.93 -4.20
C LEU A 29 1.58 -3.10 -4.66
N TYR A 30 0.65 -2.33 -4.10
CA TYR A 30 -0.75 -2.35 -4.53
C TYR A 30 -0.89 -1.99 -6.02
N ARG A 31 -0.18 -0.95 -6.49
CA ARG A 31 -0.20 -0.53 -7.89
C ARG A 31 0.39 -1.59 -8.81
N CYS A 32 1.46 -2.26 -8.40
CA CYS A 32 2.02 -3.39 -9.15
C CYS A 32 0.96 -4.49 -9.32
N ASN A 33 0.32 -4.91 -8.22
CA ASN A 33 -0.73 -5.93 -8.25
C ASN A 33 -1.91 -5.52 -9.15
N TYR A 34 -2.33 -4.26 -9.06
CA TYR A 34 -3.39 -3.70 -9.91
C TYR A 34 -3.03 -3.73 -11.39
N CYS A 35 -1.81 -3.34 -11.75
CA CYS A 35 -1.34 -3.41 -13.14
C CYS A 35 -1.28 -4.86 -13.65
N SER A 36 -0.76 -5.79 -12.84
CA SER A 36 -0.75 -7.21 -13.19
C SER A 36 -2.16 -7.75 -13.43
N HIS A 37 -3.11 -7.44 -12.54
CA HIS A 37 -4.50 -7.84 -12.70
C HIS A 37 -5.12 -7.29 -14.00
N ALA A 38 -4.84 -6.03 -14.35
CA ALA A 38 -5.33 -5.46 -15.60
C ALA A 38 -4.75 -6.16 -16.84
N LEU A 39 -3.47 -6.54 -16.80
CA LEU A 39 -2.84 -7.32 -17.87
C LEU A 39 -3.46 -8.71 -18.02
N ASP A 40 -3.74 -9.40 -16.91
CA ASP A 40 -4.39 -10.72 -16.93
C ASP A 40 -5.80 -10.63 -17.55
N LEU A 41 -6.54 -9.55 -17.28
CA LEU A 41 -7.86 -9.32 -17.86
C LEU A 41 -7.79 -8.97 -19.36
N ASP A 42 -6.77 -8.23 -19.78
CA ASP A 42 -6.53 -7.90 -21.18
C ASP A 42 -6.21 -9.16 -22.00
N GLU A 43 -5.32 -10.01 -21.49
CA GLU A 43 -5.00 -11.31 -22.11
C GLU A 43 -6.23 -12.23 -22.17
N ALA A 44 -7.12 -12.15 -21.17
CA ALA A 44 -8.40 -12.84 -21.17
C ALA A 44 -9.49 -12.21 -22.07
N GLY A 45 -9.17 -11.14 -22.80
CA GLY A 45 -10.06 -10.46 -23.75
C GLY A 45 -11.23 -9.72 -23.09
N LYS A 46 -11.08 -9.27 -21.83
CA LYS A 46 -12.11 -8.50 -21.13
C LYS A 46 -12.11 -7.04 -21.60
N GLN A 47 -13.28 -6.41 -21.65
CA GLN A 47 -13.39 -5.01 -22.10
C GLN A 47 -13.05 -3.99 -21.02
N ASN A 48 -13.34 -4.29 -19.74
CA ASN A 48 -13.17 -3.35 -18.63
C ASN A 48 -12.02 -3.78 -17.72
N ILE A 49 -10.80 -3.85 -18.26
CA ILE A 49 -9.61 -4.40 -17.59
C ILE A 49 -9.17 -3.61 -16.34
N TYR A 50 -9.66 -2.38 -16.17
CA TYR A 50 -9.37 -1.51 -15.02
C TYR A 50 -10.49 -1.50 -13.98
N LYS A 51 -11.60 -2.21 -14.23
CA LYS A 51 -12.67 -2.32 -13.24
C LYS A 51 -12.20 -3.27 -12.15
N VAL A 52 -12.24 -2.78 -10.91
CA VAL A 52 -11.92 -3.56 -9.71
C VAL A 52 -13.10 -3.47 -8.77
N ASP A 53 -13.60 -4.62 -8.33
CA ASP A 53 -14.60 -4.68 -7.28
C ASP A 53 -13.98 -4.60 -5.87
N LEU A 54 -14.83 -4.51 -4.84
CA LEU A 54 -14.36 -4.34 -3.47
C LEU A 54 -13.53 -5.54 -2.99
N LEU A 55 -13.89 -6.76 -3.38
CA LEU A 55 -13.18 -7.97 -2.96
C LEU A 55 -11.80 -8.03 -3.61
N GLU A 56 -11.72 -7.78 -4.91
CA GLU A 56 -10.46 -7.68 -5.65
C GLU A 56 -9.54 -6.61 -5.04
N GLY A 57 -10.08 -5.43 -4.75
CA GLY A 57 -9.37 -4.36 -4.06
C GLY A 57 -8.83 -4.79 -2.68
N MET A 58 -9.65 -5.44 -1.86
CA MET A 58 -9.25 -5.93 -0.55
C MET A 58 -8.17 -7.03 -0.64
N MET A 59 -8.26 -7.93 -1.61
CA MET A 59 -7.26 -8.97 -1.84
C MET A 59 -5.92 -8.37 -2.29
N MET A 60 -5.94 -7.38 -3.19
CA MET A 60 -4.73 -6.66 -3.60
C MET A 60 -4.10 -5.89 -2.44
N ALA A 61 -4.89 -5.26 -1.58
CA ALA A 61 -4.42 -4.59 -0.37
C ALA A 61 -3.78 -5.58 0.62
N SER A 62 -4.44 -6.71 0.87
CA SER A 62 -3.91 -7.76 1.74
C SER A 62 -2.56 -8.30 1.23
N SER A 63 -2.48 -8.59 -0.07
CA SER A 63 -1.25 -9.01 -0.74
C SER A 63 -0.15 -7.94 -0.65
N ALA A 64 -0.48 -6.68 -0.94
CA ALA A 64 0.48 -5.57 -0.86
C ALA A 64 1.03 -5.39 0.56
N TRP A 65 0.17 -5.49 1.58
CA TRP A 65 0.60 -5.43 2.98
C TRP A 65 1.54 -6.57 3.36
N ALA A 66 1.23 -7.81 2.94
CA ALA A 66 2.09 -8.96 3.17
C ALA A 66 3.46 -8.82 2.46
N GLY A 67 3.53 -8.05 1.38
CA GLY A 67 4.77 -7.73 0.66
C GLY A 67 5.62 -6.63 1.31
N VAL A 68 5.07 -5.84 2.24
CA VAL A 68 5.87 -4.85 2.98
C VAL A 68 6.83 -5.58 3.90
N SER A 69 8.13 -5.47 3.64
CA SER A 69 9.13 -6.22 4.39
C SER A 69 9.27 -5.72 5.84
N LYS A 70 9.63 -6.64 6.74
CA LYS A 70 9.96 -6.26 8.14
C LYS A 70 11.10 -5.25 8.20
N ASP A 71 12.05 -5.33 7.28
CA ASP A 71 13.17 -4.40 7.25
C ASP A 71 12.73 -3.01 6.77
N THR A 72 11.82 -2.92 5.80
CA THR A 72 11.18 -1.64 5.44
C THR A 72 10.52 -1.00 6.66
N ILE A 73 9.76 -1.78 7.44
CA ILE A 73 9.15 -1.28 8.68
C ILE A 73 10.22 -0.79 9.64
N LYS A 74 11.25 -1.60 9.93
CA LYS A 74 12.33 -1.21 10.87
C LYS A 74 13.08 0.06 10.45
N HIS A 75 13.28 0.30 9.16
CA HIS A 75 13.97 1.52 8.69
C HIS A 75 13.09 2.78 8.77
N CYS A 76 11.76 2.64 8.89
CA CYS A 76 10.82 3.75 9.02
C CYS A 76 10.53 4.13 10.49
N TRP A 77 10.89 3.27 11.44
CA TRP A 77 10.80 3.52 12.89
C TRP A 77 12.13 4.05 13.41
#